data_AF-A0A8J8H8K2-F1
#
_entry.id   AF-A0A8J8H8K2-F1
#
_cell.length_a   1.000
_cell.length_b   1.000
_cell.length_c   1.000
_cell.angle_alpha   90.00
_cell.angle_beta   90.00
_cell.angle_gamma   90.00
#
_symmetry.space_group_name_H-M   'P 1'
#
loop_
_entity.id
_entity.type
_entity.pdbx_description
1 polymer ?
#
loop_
_entity_poly.entity_id
_entity_poly.type
_entity_poly.pdbx_seq_one_letter_code
_entity_poly.pdbx_strand_id
1 'polypeptide(L)'
;MTLGLIGLPSSVATADVPFTIYVAPGDDTGDTGLTPSSPVGSLARAQQVLRDEAPDSDVEIRISPGTYTAPQTAWNYYVRGHSISFMPVGYAVGQDASAIQRPVFVGPDPASVPDGEPDPRDDFWFDATPTTTGIGLDSNLRFYHLQIEHYAAGGLRLNGGFTTDSYGVRVPNGAGLNNNLVEDVVFRQLGSSYVNDGIAGYAGVDLVNSSYNTIRASTFLNLENSTSPGNMHGVYFAHGSSHNQAYSNTFAIITGSPVKTRNVSNDNDISGNAFNFTGTMAFYEEQPCNSGTCDTPEPEQECPSFGNLFHDNDIGKGLGGINISVFYLYPPNGGVTYAGFDKCHTRLHTWGNS
;
A
#
# COMPACT_ATOMS: atom_id res chain seq x y z
N MET A 1 50.84 -33.10 19.91
CA MET A 1 49.44 -32.68 20.15
C MET A 1 48.83 -32.38 18.80
N THR A 2 47.98 -33.26 18.31
CA THR A 2 47.34 -33.16 17.00
C THR A 2 45.88 -32.81 17.26
N LEU A 3 45.47 -31.56 17.02
CA LEU A 3 44.07 -31.17 17.11
C LEU A 3 43.35 -31.68 15.85
N GLY A 4 42.43 -32.63 16.04
CA GLY A 4 41.48 -33.02 15.01
C GLY A 4 40.35 -32.00 14.94
N LEU A 5 40.15 -31.40 13.77
CA LEU A 5 38.91 -30.68 13.47
C LEU A 5 37.79 -31.70 13.32
N ILE A 6 36.80 -31.64 14.21
CA ILE A 6 35.51 -32.30 14.04
C ILE A 6 34.66 -31.38 13.17
N GLY A 7 34.49 -31.73 11.90
CA GLY A 7 33.51 -31.09 11.03
C GLY A 7 32.11 -31.50 11.46
N LEU A 8 31.34 -30.56 12.00
CA LEU A 8 29.90 -30.74 12.16
C LEU A 8 29.25 -30.67 10.76
N PRO A 9 28.35 -31.59 10.41
CA PRO A 9 27.63 -31.53 9.15
C PRO A 9 26.70 -30.32 9.17
N SER A 10 26.87 -29.41 8.20
CA SER A 10 25.88 -28.40 7.88
C SER A 10 24.64 -29.11 7.34
N SER A 11 23.56 -29.16 8.12
CA SER A 11 22.26 -29.53 7.58
C SER A 11 21.82 -28.42 6.62
N VAL A 12 21.85 -28.70 5.32
CA VAL A 12 21.15 -27.89 4.33
C VAL A 12 19.67 -28.02 4.69
N ALA A 13 19.07 -26.98 5.25
CA ALA A 13 17.63 -26.91 5.42
C ALA A 13 17.01 -27.06 4.03
N THR A 14 16.22 -28.11 3.83
CA THR A 14 15.33 -28.21 2.68
C THR A 14 14.42 -26.99 2.72
N ALA A 15 14.51 -26.12 1.72
CA ALA A 15 13.55 -25.04 1.57
C ALA A 15 12.16 -25.67 1.43
N ASP A 16 11.27 -25.38 2.37
CA ASP A 16 9.89 -25.85 2.29
C ASP A 16 9.27 -25.33 1.00
N VAL A 17 8.65 -26.24 0.25
CA VAL A 17 7.97 -25.90 -1.01
C VAL A 17 6.72 -25.10 -0.66
N PRO A 18 6.52 -23.90 -1.23
CA PRO A 18 5.37 -23.07 -0.86
C PRO A 18 4.05 -23.70 -1.32
N PHE A 19 3.00 -23.48 -0.53
CA PHE A 19 1.65 -23.79 -0.94
C PHE A 19 1.22 -22.87 -2.10
N THR A 20 0.84 -23.43 -3.23
CA THR A 20 0.62 -22.66 -4.46
C THR A 20 -0.84 -22.65 -4.87
N ILE A 21 -1.38 -21.46 -5.16
CA ILE A 21 -2.67 -21.26 -5.81
C ILE A 21 -2.47 -20.61 -7.17
N TYR A 22 -3.15 -21.10 -8.19
CA TYR A 22 -3.15 -20.56 -9.54
C TYR A 22 -4.40 -19.72 -9.78
N VAL A 23 -4.20 -18.54 -10.34
CA VAL A 23 -5.25 -17.59 -10.70
C VAL A 23 -5.12 -17.29 -12.19
N ALA A 24 -6.24 -17.24 -12.92
CA ALA A 24 -6.28 -16.90 -14.34
C ALA A 24 -7.52 -16.06 -14.66
N PRO A 25 -7.52 -15.22 -15.72
CA PRO A 25 -8.72 -14.49 -16.09
C PRO A 25 -9.85 -15.46 -16.44
N GLY A 26 -11.01 -15.31 -15.81
CA GLY A 26 -12.13 -16.23 -15.98
C GLY A 26 -13.16 -16.06 -14.88
N ASP A 27 -14.18 -16.91 -14.90
CA ASP A 27 -15.13 -17.04 -13.81
C ASP A 27 -14.59 -17.99 -12.72
N ASP A 28 -15.23 -17.99 -11.55
CA ASP A 28 -14.86 -18.85 -10.42
C ASP A 28 -15.62 -20.20 -10.42
N THR A 29 -16.04 -20.71 -11.59
CA THR A 29 -16.94 -21.87 -11.64
C THR A 29 -16.21 -23.21 -11.70
N GLY A 30 -16.22 -23.94 -10.58
CA GLY A 30 -15.81 -25.35 -10.52
C GLY A 30 -14.30 -25.61 -10.42
N ASP A 31 -13.47 -24.57 -10.46
CA ASP A 31 -12.02 -24.69 -10.35
C ASP A 31 -11.50 -24.72 -8.91
N THR A 32 -10.43 -25.49 -8.72
CA THR A 32 -9.81 -25.73 -7.39
C THR A 32 -8.74 -24.70 -7.04
N GLY A 33 -8.08 -24.11 -8.03
CA GLY A 33 -6.91 -23.25 -7.84
C GLY A 33 -5.62 -24.00 -7.53
N LEU A 34 -5.65 -25.33 -7.31
CA LEU A 34 -4.49 -26.08 -6.83
C LEU A 34 -3.56 -26.57 -7.95
N THR A 35 -3.95 -26.37 -9.22
CA THR A 35 -3.14 -26.75 -10.38
C THR A 35 -3.21 -25.67 -11.47
N PRO A 36 -2.20 -25.54 -12.34
CA PRO A 36 -2.24 -24.62 -13.47
C PRO A 36 -3.42 -24.85 -14.44
N SER A 37 -3.90 -26.10 -14.54
CA SER A 37 -5.01 -26.48 -15.42
C SER A 37 -6.40 -26.31 -14.80
N SER A 38 -6.47 -25.90 -13.53
CA SER A 38 -7.71 -25.58 -12.82
C SER A 38 -7.49 -24.34 -11.95
N PRO A 39 -7.16 -23.17 -12.56
CA PRO A 39 -6.94 -21.93 -11.84
C PRO A 39 -8.27 -21.31 -11.38
N VAL A 40 -8.28 -20.58 -10.26
CA VAL A 40 -9.45 -19.77 -9.88
C VAL A 40 -9.49 -18.45 -10.66
N GLY A 41 -10.67 -17.87 -10.82
CA GLY A 41 -10.90 -16.62 -11.56
C GLY A 41 -10.57 -15.34 -10.79
N SER A 42 -10.58 -15.39 -9.45
CA SER A 42 -10.41 -14.21 -8.61
C SER A 42 -9.51 -14.39 -7.38
N LEU A 43 -8.98 -13.27 -6.87
CA LEU A 43 -8.25 -13.24 -5.59
C LEU A 43 -9.17 -13.54 -4.40
N ALA A 44 -10.45 -13.19 -4.48
CA ALA A 44 -11.43 -13.53 -3.47
C ALA A 44 -11.61 -15.06 -3.37
N ARG A 45 -11.69 -15.75 -4.51
CA ARG A 45 -11.74 -17.21 -4.54
C ARG A 45 -10.42 -17.85 -4.09
N ALA A 46 -9.27 -17.28 -4.45
CA ALA A 46 -7.98 -17.73 -3.93
C ALA A 46 -7.93 -17.65 -2.39
N GLN A 47 -8.45 -16.57 -1.79
CA GLN A 47 -8.57 -16.46 -0.34
C GLN A 47 -9.45 -17.56 0.26
N GLN A 48 -10.56 -17.91 -0.39
CA GLN A 48 -11.42 -19.00 0.06
C GLN A 48 -10.68 -20.34 0.03
N VAL A 49 -9.93 -20.63 -1.03
CA VAL A 49 -9.09 -21.83 -1.10
C VAL A 49 -8.09 -21.87 0.05
N LEU A 50 -7.43 -20.76 0.38
CA LEU A 50 -6.52 -20.71 1.53
C LEU A 50 -7.23 -20.98 2.87
N ARG A 51 -8.47 -20.52 3.03
CA ARG A 51 -9.27 -20.82 4.23
C ARG A 51 -9.61 -22.29 4.33
N ASP A 52 -9.97 -22.91 3.22
CA ASP A 52 -10.37 -24.31 3.13
C ASP A 52 -9.16 -25.23 3.36
N GLU A 53 -8.00 -24.89 2.79
CA GLU A 53 -6.78 -25.71 2.82
C GLU A 53 -5.92 -25.44 4.07
N ALA A 54 -6.00 -24.24 4.64
CA ALA A 54 -5.31 -23.82 5.86
C ALA A 54 -3.80 -24.18 5.89
N PRO A 55 -3.00 -23.75 4.89
CA PRO A 55 -1.57 -24.09 4.83
C PRO A 55 -0.79 -23.54 6.03
N ASP A 56 0.29 -24.23 6.38
CA ASP A 56 1.26 -23.87 7.43
C ASP A 56 2.66 -23.56 6.85
N SER A 57 2.70 -23.07 5.61
CA SER A 57 3.91 -22.73 4.87
C SER A 57 3.75 -21.39 4.14
N ASP A 58 4.83 -20.91 3.51
CA ASP A 58 4.74 -19.78 2.60
C ASP A 58 3.74 -20.08 1.47
N VAL A 59 2.97 -19.06 1.09
CA VAL A 59 1.95 -19.15 0.04
C VAL A 59 2.38 -18.36 -1.18
N GLU A 60 2.21 -18.97 -2.35
CA GLU A 60 2.34 -18.30 -3.65
C GLU A 60 1.02 -18.31 -4.39
N ILE A 61 0.47 -17.13 -4.64
CA ILE A 61 -0.65 -16.90 -5.55
C ILE A 61 -0.05 -16.54 -6.92
N ARG A 62 -0.06 -17.52 -7.81
CA ARG A 62 0.52 -17.50 -9.15
C ARG A 62 -0.51 -17.04 -10.18
N ILE A 63 -0.37 -15.80 -10.61
CA ILE A 63 -1.36 -15.08 -11.42
C ILE A 63 -0.96 -15.16 -12.90
N SER A 64 -1.79 -15.81 -13.71
CA SER A 64 -1.55 -15.93 -15.15
C SER A 64 -1.63 -14.55 -15.82
N PRO A 65 -0.88 -14.31 -16.90
CA PRO A 65 -1.02 -13.08 -17.66
C PRO A 65 -2.44 -12.88 -18.19
N GLY A 66 -2.85 -11.61 -18.28
CA GLY A 66 -4.15 -11.23 -18.83
C GLY A 66 -4.79 -10.09 -18.04
N THR A 67 -5.99 -9.70 -18.47
CA THR A 67 -6.78 -8.65 -17.84
C THR A 67 -7.85 -9.27 -16.95
N TYR A 68 -7.86 -8.87 -15.68
CA TYR A 68 -8.80 -9.26 -14.65
C TYR A 68 -9.74 -8.11 -14.40
N THR A 69 -10.97 -8.23 -14.88
CA THR A 69 -12.04 -7.28 -14.60
C THR A 69 -12.69 -7.68 -13.29
N ALA A 70 -12.35 -7.02 -12.20
CA ALA A 70 -12.76 -7.45 -10.86
C ALA A 70 -13.13 -6.27 -9.95
N PRO A 71 -14.15 -6.42 -9.09
CA PRO A 71 -14.40 -5.48 -8.01
C PRO A 71 -13.23 -5.47 -7.01
N GLN A 72 -13.33 -4.64 -5.97
CA GLN A 72 -12.44 -4.70 -4.81
C GLN A 72 -12.26 -6.14 -4.28
N THR A 73 -11.03 -6.46 -3.91
CA THR A 73 -10.67 -7.64 -3.12
C THR A 73 -10.59 -7.24 -1.64
N ALA A 74 -11.55 -7.70 -0.84
CA ALA A 74 -11.45 -7.63 0.62
C ALA A 74 -10.64 -8.82 1.15
N TRP A 75 -9.53 -8.53 1.82
CA TRP A 75 -8.58 -9.53 2.30
C TRP A 75 -8.43 -9.53 3.82
N ASN A 76 -8.65 -10.69 4.44
CA ASN A 76 -8.53 -10.88 5.88
C ASN A 76 -8.10 -12.32 6.22
N TYR A 77 -7.24 -12.91 5.40
CA TYR A 77 -6.63 -14.22 5.63
C TYR A 77 -5.11 -14.09 5.70
N TYR A 78 -4.47 -14.76 6.66
CA TYR A 78 -3.03 -14.72 6.85
C TYR A 78 -2.53 -16.07 7.33
N VAL A 79 -1.30 -16.43 6.96
CA VAL A 79 -0.61 -17.62 7.46
C VAL A 79 0.41 -17.17 8.50
N ARG A 80 0.24 -17.61 9.75
CA ARG A 80 1.05 -17.11 10.86
C ARG A 80 2.53 -17.47 10.67
N GLY A 81 3.40 -16.45 10.62
CA GLY A 81 4.85 -16.64 10.48
C GLY A 81 5.31 -16.91 9.05
N HIS A 82 4.39 -16.87 8.09
CA HIS A 82 4.65 -17.13 6.67
C HIS A 82 4.17 -15.95 5.83
N SER A 83 4.68 -15.88 4.60
CA SER A 83 4.31 -14.89 3.61
C SER A 83 3.18 -15.36 2.70
N ILE A 84 2.43 -14.40 2.16
CA ILE A 84 1.50 -14.64 1.05
C ILE A 84 1.94 -13.76 -0.10
N SER A 85 2.40 -14.37 -1.17
CA SER A 85 2.99 -13.66 -2.30
C SER A 85 2.09 -13.71 -3.53
N PHE A 86 1.66 -12.55 -4.01
CA PHE A 86 0.89 -12.33 -5.23
C PHE A 86 1.86 -12.01 -6.36
N MET A 87 2.04 -12.92 -7.31
CA MET A 87 3.04 -12.76 -8.36
C MET A 87 2.65 -13.43 -9.67
N PRO A 88 3.18 -12.97 -10.82
CA PRO A 88 2.91 -13.60 -12.10
C PRO A 88 3.37 -15.05 -12.17
N VAL A 89 2.67 -15.85 -12.97
CA VAL A 89 3.18 -17.16 -13.39
C VAL A 89 4.53 -16.96 -14.11
N GLY A 90 5.54 -17.75 -13.73
CA GLY A 90 6.86 -17.73 -14.35
C GLY A 90 7.84 -16.70 -13.77
N TYR A 91 7.41 -15.81 -12.89
CA TYR A 91 8.33 -14.94 -12.13
C TYR A 91 8.91 -15.68 -10.92
N ALA A 92 10.20 -15.55 -10.65
CA ALA A 92 10.76 -15.89 -9.34
C ALA A 92 11.42 -14.66 -8.71
N VAL A 93 11.36 -14.56 -7.38
CA VAL A 93 11.90 -13.42 -6.64
C VAL A 93 13.37 -13.19 -7.01
N GLY A 94 13.68 -11.93 -7.35
CA GLY A 94 15.02 -11.50 -7.75
C GLY A 94 15.39 -11.78 -9.22
N GLN A 95 14.48 -12.36 -10.01
CA GLN A 95 14.67 -12.47 -11.46
C GLN A 95 14.32 -11.16 -12.17
N ASP A 96 14.91 -10.96 -13.35
CA ASP A 96 14.49 -9.88 -14.25
C ASP A 96 13.08 -10.15 -14.78
N ALA A 97 12.15 -9.23 -14.50
CA ALA A 97 10.76 -9.32 -14.91
C ALA A 97 10.50 -8.74 -16.30
N SER A 98 11.52 -8.25 -17.03
CA SER A 98 11.37 -7.62 -18.35
C SER A 98 10.67 -8.50 -19.40
N ALA A 99 10.81 -9.82 -19.29
CA ALA A 99 10.17 -10.81 -20.16
C ALA A 99 8.84 -11.36 -19.60
N ILE A 100 8.47 -11.01 -18.36
CA ILE A 100 7.25 -11.48 -17.71
C ILE A 100 6.08 -10.61 -18.16
N GLN A 101 5.05 -11.24 -18.74
CA GLN A 101 3.83 -10.53 -19.07
C GLN A 101 3.05 -10.24 -17.78
N ARG A 102 2.87 -8.95 -17.50
CA ARG A 102 2.21 -8.42 -16.31
C ARG A 102 0.71 -8.73 -16.28
N PRO A 103 0.18 -9.33 -15.21
CA PRO A 103 -1.25 -9.36 -14.92
C PRO A 103 -1.80 -7.95 -14.70
N VAL A 104 -2.94 -7.65 -15.30
CA VAL A 104 -3.59 -6.33 -15.21
C VAL A 104 -4.93 -6.49 -14.50
N PHE A 105 -5.08 -5.85 -13.35
CA PHE A 105 -6.35 -5.74 -12.63
C PHE A 105 -6.99 -4.40 -12.97
N VAL A 106 -8.22 -4.46 -13.47
CA VAL A 106 -8.98 -3.28 -13.87
C VAL A 106 -10.35 -3.30 -13.21
N GLY A 107 -10.76 -2.16 -12.65
CA GLY A 107 -12.12 -1.98 -12.17
C GLY A 107 -13.15 -2.25 -13.28
N PRO A 108 -14.30 -2.88 -12.97
CA PRO A 108 -15.31 -3.26 -13.96
C PRO A 108 -15.98 -2.05 -14.63
N ASP A 109 -16.54 -2.25 -15.82
CA ASP A 109 -17.25 -1.19 -16.55
C ASP A 109 -18.41 -0.64 -15.69
N PRO A 110 -18.52 0.69 -15.46
CA PRO A 110 -19.65 1.27 -14.73
C PRO A 110 -21.00 0.92 -15.34
N ALA A 111 -21.06 0.73 -16.67
CA ALA A 111 -22.29 0.31 -17.36
C ALA A 111 -22.72 -1.11 -17.00
N SER A 112 -21.87 -1.89 -16.32
CA SER A 112 -22.20 -3.22 -15.79
C SER A 112 -22.84 -3.20 -14.40
N VAL A 113 -22.91 -2.03 -13.75
CA VAL A 113 -23.49 -1.85 -12.42
C VAL A 113 -24.99 -1.56 -12.56
N PRO A 114 -25.88 -2.34 -11.94
CA PRO A 114 -27.32 -2.04 -11.92
C PRO A 114 -27.62 -0.68 -11.29
N ASP A 115 -28.61 0.04 -11.81
CA ASP A 115 -29.05 1.32 -11.26
C ASP A 115 -29.35 1.22 -9.76
N GLY A 116 -28.70 2.07 -8.95
CA GLY A 116 -28.91 2.16 -7.51
C GLY A 116 -27.99 1.29 -6.65
N GLU A 117 -27.14 0.45 -7.26
CA GLU A 117 -26.08 -0.25 -6.55
C GLU A 117 -24.81 0.61 -6.43
N PRO A 118 -24.01 0.45 -5.35
CA PRO A 118 -22.70 1.09 -5.26
C PRO A 118 -21.80 0.70 -6.44
N ASP A 119 -21.02 1.64 -6.97
CA ASP A 119 -20.08 1.31 -8.03
C ASP A 119 -18.96 0.44 -7.41
N PRO A 120 -18.73 -0.79 -7.91
CA PRO A 120 -17.73 -1.72 -7.37
C PRO A 120 -16.28 -1.22 -7.50
N ARG A 121 -16.07 -0.09 -8.18
CA ARG A 121 -14.79 0.62 -8.29
C ARG A 121 -14.62 1.73 -7.27
N ASP A 122 -15.64 2.04 -6.47
CA ASP A 122 -15.62 3.17 -5.53
C ASP A 122 -14.56 3.02 -4.42
N ASP A 123 -14.06 1.79 -4.19
CA ASP A 123 -13.07 1.46 -3.16
C ASP A 123 -11.68 1.13 -3.77
N PHE A 124 -10.77 0.59 -2.96
CA PHE A 124 -9.45 0.14 -3.36
C PHE A 124 -9.54 -1.14 -4.20
N TRP A 125 -8.55 -1.41 -5.06
CA TRP A 125 -8.43 -2.73 -5.69
C TRP A 125 -8.25 -3.85 -4.66
N PHE A 126 -7.40 -3.61 -3.66
CA PHE A 126 -7.11 -4.58 -2.61
C PHE A 126 -7.13 -3.90 -1.25
N ASP A 127 -7.96 -4.40 -0.34
CA ASP A 127 -8.12 -3.88 1.01
C ASP A 127 -7.87 -4.96 2.04
N ALA A 128 -6.72 -4.91 2.69
CA ALA A 128 -6.33 -5.83 3.74
C ALA A 128 -6.73 -5.28 5.11
N THR A 129 -7.38 -6.12 5.92
CA THR A 129 -7.77 -5.80 7.31
C THR A 129 -7.38 -6.93 8.27
N PRO A 130 -7.20 -6.67 9.58
CA PRO A 130 -6.87 -7.69 10.55
C PRO A 130 -8.04 -8.64 10.73
N THR A 131 -7.75 -9.86 11.19
CA THR A 131 -8.78 -10.75 11.70
C THR A 131 -9.24 -10.28 13.09
N THR A 132 -10.47 -10.63 13.47
CA THR A 132 -11.10 -10.25 14.76
C THR A 132 -10.36 -10.78 16.01
N THR A 133 -9.27 -11.52 15.87
CA THR A 133 -8.56 -12.19 16.97
C THR A 133 -7.43 -11.37 17.61
N GLY A 134 -7.34 -10.06 17.36
CA GLY A 134 -6.72 -9.10 18.28
C GLY A 134 -5.20 -9.21 18.48
N ILE A 135 -4.48 -9.85 17.56
CA ILE A 135 -3.01 -9.90 17.58
C ILE A 135 -2.56 -9.24 16.29
N GLY A 136 -1.76 -8.16 16.37
CA GLY A 136 -1.16 -7.61 15.15
C GLY A 136 -0.29 -8.66 14.51
N LEU A 137 -0.54 -8.88 13.23
CA LEU A 137 0.13 -9.88 12.45
C LEU A 137 1.20 -9.17 11.65
N ASP A 138 2.39 -9.77 11.59
CA ASP A 138 3.20 -9.63 10.40
C ASP A 138 2.39 -10.25 9.28
N SER A 139 1.62 -9.43 8.58
CA SER A 139 0.72 -9.87 7.53
C SER A 139 1.52 -10.44 6.36
N ASN A 140 2.77 -10.00 6.20
CA ASN A 140 3.75 -10.55 5.27
C ASN A 140 3.18 -10.74 3.85
N LEU A 141 2.30 -9.82 3.43
CA LEU A 141 1.78 -9.81 2.07
C LEU A 141 2.86 -9.26 1.14
N ARG A 142 3.07 -9.91 0.01
CA ARG A 142 4.08 -9.52 -0.98
C ARG A 142 3.43 -9.39 -2.35
N PHE A 143 3.49 -8.22 -2.96
CA PHE A 143 2.94 -7.96 -4.29
C PHE A 143 4.09 -7.71 -5.26
N TYR A 144 4.13 -8.47 -6.35
CA TYR A 144 5.19 -8.38 -7.35
C TYR A 144 4.61 -8.22 -8.74
N HIS A 145 5.15 -7.30 -9.54
CA HIS A 145 4.97 -7.31 -11.00
C HIS A 145 3.51 -7.33 -11.46
N LEU A 146 2.66 -6.52 -10.83
CA LEU A 146 1.23 -6.38 -11.15
C LEU A 146 0.94 -5.00 -11.74
N GLN A 147 -0.19 -4.85 -12.44
CA GLN A 147 -0.74 -3.55 -12.87
C GLN A 147 -2.16 -3.39 -12.35
N ILE A 148 -2.48 -2.23 -11.80
CA ILE A 148 -3.75 -1.94 -11.12
C ILE A 148 -4.33 -0.64 -11.68
N GLU A 149 -5.59 -0.67 -12.12
CA GLU A 149 -6.25 0.43 -12.84
C GLU A 149 -7.72 0.64 -12.49
N HIS A 150 -8.19 1.88 -12.58
CA HIS A 150 -9.61 2.25 -12.50
C HIS A 150 -10.31 1.87 -11.19
N TYR A 151 -9.68 2.20 -10.07
CA TYR A 151 -10.27 2.16 -8.73
C TYR A 151 -10.27 3.58 -8.13
N ALA A 152 -11.41 4.02 -7.60
CA ALA A 152 -11.60 5.39 -7.14
C ALA A 152 -10.84 5.64 -5.84
N ALA A 153 -11.01 4.82 -4.80
CA ALA A 153 -10.33 5.05 -3.53
C ALA A 153 -8.80 4.85 -3.65
N GLY A 154 -8.35 3.90 -4.46
CA GLY A 154 -6.93 3.67 -4.65
C GLY A 154 -6.53 2.28 -5.14
N GLY A 155 -5.25 1.97 -5.04
CA GLY A 155 -4.70 0.67 -5.44
C GLY A 155 -4.75 -0.34 -4.31
N LEU A 156 -3.84 -0.20 -3.35
CA LEU A 156 -3.67 -1.13 -2.24
C LEU A 156 -3.85 -0.39 -0.91
N ARG A 157 -4.75 -0.89 -0.05
CA ARG A 157 -4.85 -0.46 1.35
C ARG A 157 -4.43 -1.58 2.29
N LEU A 158 -3.50 -1.27 3.19
CA LEU A 158 -3.12 -2.11 4.33
C LEU A 158 -3.63 -1.44 5.60
N ASN A 159 -4.86 -1.79 5.98
CA ASN A 159 -5.58 -1.15 7.07
C ASN A 159 -5.53 -1.97 8.35
N GLY A 160 -4.51 -1.75 9.17
CA GLY A 160 -4.39 -2.29 10.53
C GLY A 160 -5.36 -1.68 11.56
N GLY A 161 -6.12 -0.65 11.19
CA GLY A 161 -7.12 -0.02 12.04
C GLY A 161 -6.55 0.95 13.08
N PHE A 162 -7.40 1.88 13.49
CA PHE A 162 -7.16 2.84 14.56
C PHE A 162 -8.38 2.92 15.47
N THR A 163 -8.21 3.53 16.63
CA THR A 163 -9.25 3.84 17.61
C THR A 163 -9.02 5.23 18.16
N THR A 164 -9.89 5.67 19.05
CA THR A 164 -9.76 6.94 19.77
C THR A 164 -9.53 6.64 21.25
N ASP A 165 -8.47 7.21 21.83
CA ASP A 165 -8.16 7.02 23.24
C ASP A 165 -9.10 7.85 24.15
N SER A 166 -8.92 7.73 25.47
CA SER A 166 -9.73 8.46 26.45
C SER A 166 -9.58 9.98 26.39
N TYR A 167 -8.60 10.50 25.66
CA TYR A 167 -8.32 11.92 25.48
C TYR A 167 -8.84 12.46 24.13
N GLY A 168 -9.50 11.63 23.31
CA GLY A 168 -9.96 12.02 21.99
C GLY A 168 -8.89 11.96 20.92
N VAL A 169 -7.75 11.29 21.19
CA VAL A 169 -6.63 11.18 20.26
C VAL A 169 -6.81 9.92 19.42
N ARG A 170 -6.66 10.07 18.11
CA ARG A 170 -6.64 8.92 17.21
C ARG A 170 -5.33 8.16 17.37
N VAL A 171 -5.41 6.89 17.73
CA VAL A 171 -4.27 6.02 18.02
C VAL A 171 -4.40 4.67 17.30
N PRO A 172 -3.29 3.98 16.98
CA PRO A 172 -3.32 2.61 16.46
C PRO A 172 -4.23 1.65 17.25
N ASN A 173 -5.02 0.82 16.56
CA ASN A 173 -5.86 -0.20 17.19
C ASN A 173 -5.20 -1.58 17.06
N GLY A 174 -4.38 -1.93 18.05
CA GLY A 174 -3.59 -3.16 18.01
C GLY A 174 -2.33 -3.00 17.17
N ALA A 175 -1.65 -4.12 16.90
CA ALA A 175 -0.30 -4.09 16.33
C ALA A 175 -0.25 -3.92 14.79
N GLY A 176 -1.38 -3.78 14.11
CA GLY A 176 -1.42 -3.41 12.69
C GLY A 176 -1.19 -4.55 11.70
N LEU A 177 -0.97 -4.18 10.44
CA LEU A 177 -0.60 -5.08 9.34
C LEU A 177 0.83 -4.79 8.90
N ASN A 178 1.82 -5.56 9.34
CA ASN A 178 3.22 -5.18 9.19
C ASN A 178 4.00 -6.07 8.20
N ASN A 179 5.20 -5.62 7.87
CA ASN A 179 6.21 -6.41 7.14
C ASN A 179 5.79 -6.79 5.71
N ASN A 180 5.03 -5.94 5.03
CA ASN A 180 4.57 -6.18 3.65
C ASN A 180 5.57 -5.66 2.60
N LEU A 181 5.46 -6.15 1.36
CA LEU A 181 6.25 -5.69 0.22
C LEU A 181 5.35 -5.36 -0.97
N VAL A 182 5.61 -4.23 -1.59
CA VAL A 182 5.10 -3.85 -2.91
C VAL A 182 6.31 -3.60 -3.80
N GLU A 183 6.53 -4.46 -4.78
CA GLU A 183 7.71 -4.40 -5.65
C GLU A 183 7.31 -4.42 -7.11
N ASP A 184 7.80 -3.42 -7.84
CA ASP A 184 7.55 -3.27 -9.27
C ASP A 184 6.06 -3.46 -9.57
N VAL A 185 5.20 -2.73 -8.87
CA VAL A 185 3.77 -2.67 -9.14
C VAL A 185 3.47 -1.36 -9.87
N VAL A 186 2.63 -1.43 -10.90
CA VAL A 186 2.19 -0.26 -11.67
C VAL A 186 0.79 0.10 -11.21
N PHE A 187 0.68 1.19 -10.46
CA PHE A 187 -0.58 1.84 -10.11
C PHE A 187 -0.83 2.94 -11.14
N ARG A 188 -1.91 2.82 -11.93
CA ARG A 188 -2.23 3.87 -12.90
C ARG A 188 -3.71 4.14 -13.06
N GLN A 189 -4.05 5.38 -13.44
CA GLN A 189 -5.43 5.78 -13.72
C GLN A 189 -6.36 5.44 -12.54
N LEU A 190 -5.94 5.87 -11.34
CA LEU A 190 -6.70 5.71 -10.09
C LEU A 190 -7.24 7.06 -9.65
N GLY A 191 -8.29 7.05 -8.85
CA GLY A 191 -8.93 8.28 -8.37
C GLY A 191 -10.17 8.67 -9.16
N SER A 192 -10.85 9.69 -8.66
CA SER A 192 -12.19 10.10 -9.13
C SER A 192 -12.21 10.60 -10.57
N SER A 193 -11.08 11.06 -11.11
CA SER A 193 -10.99 11.46 -12.52
C SER A 193 -11.11 10.31 -13.52
N TYR A 194 -10.87 9.07 -13.09
CA TYR A 194 -10.86 7.89 -13.95
C TYR A 194 -12.07 6.96 -13.75
N VAL A 195 -12.80 7.15 -12.64
CA VAL A 195 -13.83 6.20 -12.19
C VAL A 195 -15.18 6.89 -12.02
N ASN A 196 -15.28 7.76 -11.02
CA ASN A 196 -16.52 8.42 -10.58
C ASN A 196 -16.12 9.72 -9.86
N ASP A 197 -16.62 10.87 -10.32
CA ASP A 197 -16.26 12.18 -9.77
C ASP A 197 -16.83 12.44 -8.36
N GLY A 198 -17.76 11.60 -7.89
CA GLY A 198 -18.41 11.73 -6.59
C GLY A 198 -17.61 11.26 -5.38
N ILE A 199 -16.52 10.50 -5.57
CA ILE A 199 -15.77 9.89 -4.45
C ILE A 199 -14.28 10.20 -4.58
N ALA A 200 -13.75 10.97 -3.62
CA ALA A 200 -12.33 11.28 -3.59
C ALA A 200 -11.49 10.02 -3.33
N GLY A 201 -10.51 9.78 -4.20
CA GLY A 201 -9.43 8.83 -3.98
C GLY A 201 -8.44 9.27 -2.91
N TYR A 202 -7.67 8.31 -2.41
CA TYR A 202 -6.73 8.45 -1.30
C TYR A 202 -5.29 8.17 -1.71
N ALA A 203 -4.98 6.98 -2.24
CA ALA A 203 -3.60 6.66 -2.61
C ALA A 203 -3.44 5.48 -3.58
N GLY A 204 -2.30 5.43 -4.28
CA GLY A 204 -1.84 4.18 -4.91
C GLY A 204 -1.58 3.09 -3.86
N VAL A 205 -0.84 3.43 -2.81
CA VAL A 205 -0.65 2.59 -1.61
C VAL A 205 -1.01 3.38 -0.35
N ASP A 206 -2.01 2.92 0.38
CA ASP A 206 -2.51 3.50 1.63
C ASP A 206 -2.16 2.59 2.82
N LEU A 207 -1.40 3.10 3.77
CA LEU A 207 -0.93 2.38 4.95
C LEU A 207 -1.57 2.98 6.20
N VAL A 208 -2.48 2.26 6.82
CA VAL A 208 -3.17 2.69 8.05
C VAL A 208 -2.77 1.76 9.19
N ASN A 209 -2.03 2.25 10.19
CA ASN A 209 -1.46 1.39 11.25
C ASN A 209 -0.71 0.19 10.65
N SER A 210 0.27 0.47 9.79
CA SER A 210 1.01 -0.54 9.04
C SER A 210 2.48 -0.13 8.95
N SER A 211 3.34 -0.92 9.57
CA SER A 211 4.75 -0.60 9.80
C SER A 211 5.70 -1.62 9.18
N TYR A 212 6.96 -1.22 9.00
CA TYR A 212 8.01 -2.07 8.43
C TYR A 212 7.70 -2.58 7.02
N ASN A 213 6.92 -1.82 6.25
CA ASN A 213 6.62 -2.16 4.87
C ASN A 213 7.69 -1.62 3.93
N THR A 214 7.87 -2.30 2.81
CA THR A 214 8.73 -1.85 1.71
C THR A 214 7.90 -1.62 0.45
N ILE A 215 8.02 -0.44 -0.15
CA ILE A 215 7.42 -0.08 -1.43
C ILE A 215 8.55 0.33 -2.35
N ARG A 216 8.86 -0.49 -3.35
CA ARG A 216 10.05 -0.27 -4.17
C ARG A 216 9.85 -0.53 -5.64
N ALA A 217 10.67 0.13 -6.46
CA ALA A 217 10.69 -0.05 -7.92
C ALA A 217 9.30 0.10 -8.59
N SER A 218 8.34 0.70 -7.89
CA SER A 218 6.94 0.75 -8.31
C SER A 218 6.65 2.06 -9.04
N THR A 219 5.62 2.05 -9.88
CA THR A 219 5.22 3.21 -10.68
C THR A 219 3.85 3.68 -10.26
N PHE A 220 3.73 4.97 -9.95
CA PHE A 220 2.50 5.68 -9.64
C PHE A 220 2.28 6.72 -10.73
N LEU A 221 1.34 6.44 -11.64
CA LEU A 221 1.13 7.25 -12.85
C LEU A 221 -0.34 7.61 -13.02
N ASN A 222 -0.66 8.90 -13.13
CA ASN A 222 -2.05 9.35 -13.33
C ASN A 222 -2.97 8.95 -12.17
N LEU A 223 -2.64 9.43 -10.96
CA LEU A 223 -3.44 9.24 -9.76
C LEU A 223 -4.15 10.57 -9.45
N GLU A 224 -5.38 10.70 -9.92
CA GLU A 224 -6.05 12.00 -10.06
C GLU A 224 -7.47 12.02 -9.52
N ASN A 225 -7.74 13.03 -8.73
CA ASN A 225 -9.06 13.36 -8.24
C ASN A 225 -9.58 14.62 -8.93
N SER A 226 -10.81 14.57 -9.44
CA SER A 226 -11.54 15.76 -9.91
C SER A 226 -12.15 16.55 -8.75
N THR A 227 -12.59 15.83 -7.71
CA THR A 227 -13.08 16.35 -6.43
C THR A 227 -12.08 16.12 -5.32
N SER A 228 -11.80 17.15 -4.51
CA SER A 228 -10.73 17.11 -3.49
C SER A 228 -9.37 16.64 -4.07
N PRO A 229 -8.82 17.36 -5.07
CA PRO A 229 -7.58 16.96 -5.76
C PRO A 229 -6.40 16.76 -4.80
N GLY A 230 -6.38 17.46 -3.65
CA GLY A 230 -5.34 17.32 -2.64
C GLY A 230 -5.30 15.96 -1.93
N ASN A 231 -6.32 15.11 -2.07
CA ASN A 231 -6.43 13.85 -1.33
C ASN A 231 -5.85 12.63 -2.04
N MET A 232 -5.55 12.71 -3.34
CA MET A 232 -5.00 11.57 -4.07
C MET A 232 -3.48 11.59 -4.03
N HIS A 233 -2.88 10.58 -3.42
CA HIS A 233 -1.44 10.46 -3.20
C HIS A 233 -0.85 9.25 -3.95
N GLY A 234 0.47 9.18 -4.06
CA GLY A 234 1.15 7.96 -4.49
C GLY A 234 1.23 6.96 -3.34
N VAL A 235 1.89 7.38 -2.25
CA VAL A 235 2.01 6.62 -1.01
C VAL A 235 1.53 7.46 0.17
N TYR A 236 0.69 6.88 1.02
CA TYR A 236 0.15 7.53 2.21
C TYR A 236 0.42 6.71 3.47
N PHE A 237 1.20 7.27 4.40
CA PHE A 237 1.47 6.72 5.72
C PHE A 237 0.56 7.39 6.75
N ALA A 238 -0.43 6.66 7.25
CA ALA A 238 -1.44 7.17 8.17
C ALA A 238 -1.50 6.39 9.49
N HIS A 239 -1.75 7.11 10.56
CA HIS A 239 -2.22 6.56 11.85
C HIS A 239 -1.30 5.48 12.44
N GLY A 240 -0.03 5.84 12.67
CA GLY A 240 0.97 4.96 13.29
C GLY A 240 1.83 4.16 12.31
N SER A 241 1.68 4.36 11.01
CA SER A 241 2.47 3.68 9.98
C SER A 241 3.92 4.14 10.00
N SER A 242 4.79 3.37 10.66
CA SER A 242 6.16 3.77 10.99
C SER A 242 7.20 2.81 10.44
N HIS A 243 8.45 3.27 10.33
CA HIS A 243 9.58 2.47 9.84
C HIS A 243 9.36 1.84 8.45
N ASN A 244 8.54 2.49 7.61
CA ASN A 244 8.33 2.05 6.24
C ASN A 244 9.41 2.61 5.32
N GLN A 245 9.65 1.92 4.22
CA GLN A 245 10.59 2.32 3.19
C GLN A 245 9.88 2.47 1.85
N ALA A 246 10.05 3.62 1.20
CA ALA A 246 9.57 3.88 -0.15
C ALA A 246 10.73 4.34 -1.03
N TYR A 247 11.30 3.45 -1.85
CA TYR A 247 12.50 3.77 -2.63
C TYR A 247 12.52 3.28 -4.08
N SER A 248 13.26 4.00 -4.91
CA SER A 248 13.39 3.70 -6.35
C SER A 248 12.05 3.64 -7.09
N ASN A 249 11.03 4.33 -6.58
CA ASN A 249 9.73 4.43 -7.23
C ASN A 249 9.69 5.61 -8.20
N THR A 250 8.77 5.55 -9.16
CA THR A 250 8.46 6.67 -10.06
C THR A 250 7.08 7.23 -9.73
N PHE A 251 7.00 8.53 -9.48
CA PHE A 251 5.76 9.27 -9.24
C PHE A 251 5.53 10.25 -10.38
N ALA A 252 4.40 10.15 -11.07
CA ALA A 252 4.07 11.03 -12.18
C ALA A 252 2.58 11.33 -12.23
N ILE A 253 2.23 12.60 -12.43
CA ILE A 253 0.85 13.06 -12.63
C ILE A 253 -0.06 12.61 -11.48
N ILE A 254 0.17 13.19 -10.31
CA ILE A 254 -0.62 12.98 -9.09
C ILE A 254 -1.19 14.32 -8.64
N THR A 255 -2.49 14.38 -8.36
CA THR A 255 -3.18 15.64 -8.00
C THR A 255 -2.84 16.14 -6.59
N GLY A 256 -2.72 15.25 -5.61
CA GLY A 256 -2.26 15.55 -4.26
C GLY A 256 -0.74 15.42 -4.13
N SER A 257 -0.20 15.63 -2.93
CA SER A 257 1.22 15.42 -2.67
C SER A 257 1.59 13.95 -2.91
N PRO A 258 2.59 13.62 -3.74
CA PRO A 258 2.92 12.23 -4.09
C PRO A 258 3.18 11.34 -2.88
N VAL A 259 3.78 11.89 -1.83
CA VAL A 259 4.02 11.20 -0.55
C VAL A 259 3.38 12.00 0.57
N LYS A 260 2.59 11.32 1.40
CA LYS A 260 1.95 11.91 2.57
C LYS A 260 2.20 11.11 3.82
N THR A 261 2.41 11.81 4.93
CA THR A 261 2.42 11.24 6.29
C THR A 261 1.35 11.92 7.14
N ARG A 262 0.76 11.17 8.07
CA ARG A 262 -0.26 11.67 8.99
C ARG A 262 -0.30 10.85 10.27
N ASN A 263 -0.56 11.54 11.37
CA ASN A 263 -0.82 10.97 12.69
C ASN A 263 0.23 9.93 13.15
N VAL A 264 1.32 10.39 13.77
CA VAL A 264 2.39 9.54 14.37
C VAL A 264 2.93 8.46 13.43
N SER A 265 3.04 8.76 12.14
CA SER A 265 3.63 7.87 11.14
C SER A 265 5.11 8.22 11.02
N ASN A 266 5.94 7.59 11.85
CA ASN A 266 7.29 8.06 12.16
C ASN A 266 8.39 7.25 11.48
N ASP A 267 9.59 7.82 11.42
CA ASP A 267 10.81 7.11 11.02
C ASP A 267 10.69 6.37 9.67
N ASN A 268 9.86 6.89 8.76
CA ASN A 268 9.73 6.39 7.40
C ASN A 268 10.86 6.96 6.52
N ASP A 269 11.38 6.13 5.62
CA ASP A 269 12.47 6.49 4.71
C ASP A 269 11.94 6.51 3.27
N ILE A 270 11.99 7.68 2.64
CA ILE A 270 11.54 7.92 1.28
C ILE A 270 12.73 8.38 0.45
N SER A 271 13.35 7.45 -0.29
CA SER A 271 14.65 7.71 -0.91
C SER A 271 14.86 7.19 -2.33
N GLY A 272 15.70 7.87 -3.12
CA GLY A 272 16.04 7.40 -4.46
C GLY A 272 14.87 7.32 -5.45
N ASN A 273 13.77 8.05 -5.20
CA ASN A 273 12.58 8.06 -6.07
C ASN A 273 12.68 9.17 -7.12
N ALA A 274 11.93 9.04 -8.22
CA ALA A 274 11.80 10.08 -9.24
C ALA A 274 10.40 10.72 -9.21
N PHE A 275 10.34 12.06 -9.18
CA PHE A 275 9.09 12.82 -9.14
C PHE A 275 8.94 13.72 -10.37
N ASN A 276 8.01 13.38 -11.26
CA ASN A 276 7.88 14.01 -12.57
C ASN A 276 6.47 14.56 -12.81
N PHE A 277 6.33 15.89 -12.91
CA PHE A 277 5.05 16.56 -13.18
C PHE A 277 3.95 16.12 -12.21
N THR A 278 4.27 16.13 -10.91
CA THR A 278 3.46 15.47 -9.90
C THR A 278 3.37 16.31 -8.63
N GLY A 279 2.21 16.30 -7.97
CA GLY A 279 1.93 17.16 -6.83
C GLY A 279 1.55 18.58 -7.20
N THR A 280 0.64 19.16 -6.41
CA THR A 280 0.18 20.56 -6.57
C THR A 280 0.68 21.48 -5.45
N MET A 281 1.07 20.92 -4.30
CA MET A 281 1.49 21.68 -3.12
C MET A 281 2.94 21.37 -2.71
N ALA A 282 3.26 20.08 -2.53
CA ALA A 282 4.61 19.62 -2.26
C ALA A 282 4.84 18.19 -2.76
N PHE A 283 6.12 17.77 -2.79
CA PHE A 283 6.49 16.38 -3.08
C PHE A 283 6.28 15.47 -1.87
N TYR A 284 6.58 15.99 -0.67
CA TYR A 284 6.30 15.38 0.62
C TYR A 284 5.37 16.27 1.44
N GLU A 285 4.33 15.68 2.00
CA GLU A 285 3.38 16.34 2.88
C GLU A 285 3.27 15.63 4.24
N GLU A 286 3.16 16.42 5.31
CA GLU A 286 2.72 15.93 6.60
C GLU A 286 1.51 16.73 7.06
N GLN A 287 0.41 16.02 7.37
CA GLN A 287 -0.83 16.66 7.78
C GLN A 287 -1.53 15.90 8.91
N PRO A 288 -1.12 16.08 10.18
CA PRO A 288 -1.96 15.69 11.30
C PRO A 288 -3.24 16.55 11.33
N CYS A 289 -4.33 15.91 11.72
CA CYS A 289 -5.62 16.55 11.91
C CYS A 289 -5.87 16.95 13.36
N ASN A 290 -6.15 18.23 13.61
CA ASN A 290 -6.55 18.73 14.94
C ASN A 290 -7.79 19.63 14.85
N SER A 291 -8.55 19.73 15.94
CA SER A 291 -9.85 20.42 15.98
C SER A 291 -9.81 21.81 15.33
N GLY A 292 -10.67 22.00 14.31
CA GLY A 292 -10.80 23.25 13.55
C GLY A 292 -9.95 23.36 12.27
N THR A 293 -9.20 22.33 11.88
CA THR A 293 -8.26 22.39 10.74
C THR A 293 -8.43 21.31 9.67
N CYS A 294 -9.45 20.46 9.80
CA CYS A 294 -9.73 19.37 8.87
C CYS A 294 -11.16 19.43 8.36
N ASP A 295 -11.38 18.85 7.17
CA ASP A 295 -12.69 18.77 6.51
C ASP A 295 -13.68 17.77 7.18
N THR A 296 -13.39 17.29 8.40
CA THR A 296 -14.26 16.36 9.13
C THR A 296 -14.83 17.00 10.40
N PRO A 297 -16.15 16.84 10.67
CA PRO A 297 -16.81 17.39 11.86
C PRO A 297 -16.48 16.67 13.18
N GLU A 298 -15.59 15.68 13.18
CA GLU A 298 -15.19 14.90 14.36
C GLU A 298 -14.09 15.61 15.18
N PRO A 299 -14.10 15.50 16.52
CA PRO A 299 -13.15 16.17 17.44
C PRO A 299 -11.79 15.45 17.55
N GLU A 300 -11.50 14.50 16.66
CA GLU A 300 -10.32 13.65 16.77
C GLU A 300 -9.04 14.46 16.65
N GLN A 301 -8.15 14.26 17.63
CA GLN A 301 -6.85 14.90 17.68
C GLN A 301 -5.81 13.93 17.14
N GLU A 302 -4.92 14.42 16.30
CA GLU A 302 -3.81 13.67 15.74
C GLU A 302 -2.50 14.36 16.04
N CYS A 303 -1.48 13.54 16.27
CA CYS A 303 -0.15 14.05 16.58
C CYS A 303 0.71 14.13 15.31
N PRO A 304 1.58 15.15 15.20
CA PRO A 304 2.53 15.23 14.11
C PRO A 304 3.42 13.99 14.06
N SER A 305 3.88 13.69 12.86
CA SER A 305 4.87 12.65 12.62
C SER A 305 6.28 13.21 12.85
N PHE A 306 7.24 12.35 13.18
CA PHE A 306 8.65 12.73 13.38
C PHE A 306 9.60 11.71 12.76
N GLY A 307 10.88 12.08 12.59
CA GLY A 307 11.94 11.18 12.15
C GLY A 307 11.88 10.73 10.67
N ASN A 308 10.87 11.15 9.91
CA ASN A 308 10.75 10.77 8.50
C ASN A 308 11.87 11.40 7.65
N LEU A 309 12.45 10.62 6.75
CA LEU A 309 13.52 11.02 5.85
C LEU A 309 13.02 11.07 4.41
N PHE A 310 13.32 12.15 3.69
CA PHE A 310 12.98 12.32 2.28
C PHE A 310 14.22 12.77 1.49
N HIS A 311 15.02 11.83 0.98
CA HIS A 311 16.37 12.13 0.50
C HIS A 311 16.80 11.35 -0.73
N ASP A 312 17.85 11.79 -1.41
CA ASP A 312 18.40 11.20 -2.63
C ASP A 312 17.35 11.03 -3.76
N ASN A 313 16.24 11.77 -3.69
CA ASN A 313 15.19 11.76 -4.70
C ASN A 313 15.53 12.68 -5.88
N ASP A 314 15.14 12.29 -7.09
CA ASP A 314 15.15 13.16 -8.26
C ASP A 314 13.86 13.98 -8.30
N ILE A 315 13.99 15.30 -8.09
CA ILE A 315 12.87 16.23 -7.91
C ILE A 315 12.68 17.05 -9.18
N GLY A 316 11.62 16.72 -9.92
CA GLY A 316 11.20 17.45 -11.11
C GLY A 316 10.25 18.60 -10.80
N LYS A 317 9.24 18.77 -11.66
CA LYS A 317 8.20 19.80 -11.52
C LYS A 317 6.93 19.25 -10.88
N GLY A 318 6.15 20.15 -10.29
CA GLY A 318 4.77 19.89 -9.94
C GLY A 318 3.87 19.67 -11.16
N LEU A 319 2.63 19.27 -10.92
CA LEU A 319 1.60 19.07 -11.92
C LEU A 319 1.43 20.34 -12.79
N GLY A 320 1.31 20.17 -14.11
CA GLY A 320 1.26 21.30 -15.04
C GLY A 320 2.59 22.05 -15.23
N GLY A 321 3.71 21.51 -14.72
CA GLY A 321 5.05 22.08 -14.90
C GLY A 321 5.40 23.20 -13.91
N ILE A 322 4.61 23.37 -12.84
CA ILE A 322 4.81 24.43 -11.84
C ILE A 322 5.95 24.08 -10.88
N ASN A 323 6.50 25.10 -10.21
CA ASN A 323 7.38 24.88 -9.06
C ASN A 323 6.51 24.70 -7.81
N ILE A 324 6.76 23.62 -7.06
CA ILE A 324 6.14 23.35 -5.76
C ILE A 324 7.23 23.18 -4.70
N SER A 325 6.84 23.19 -3.43
CA SER A 325 7.79 22.98 -2.33
C SER A 325 8.26 21.53 -2.29
N VAL A 326 9.46 21.27 -1.76
CA VAL A 326 9.86 19.89 -1.44
C VAL A 326 8.99 19.35 -0.29
N PHE A 327 8.77 20.19 0.72
CA PHE A 327 8.02 19.86 1.92
C PHE A 327 6.81 20.78 2.11
N TYR A 328 5.72 20.21 2.58
CA TYR A 328 4.64 20.95 3.22
C TYR A 328 4.30 20.31 4.56
N LEU A 329 4.43 21.07 5.65
CA LEU A 329 4.20 20.60 7.02
C LEU A 329 3.03 21.37 7.63
N TYR A 330 1.93 20.69 7.90
CA TYR A 330 0.71 21.31 8.42
C TYR A 330 0.59 21.20 9.95
N PRO A 331 0.22 22.25 10.70
CA PRO A 331 -0.09 23.60 10.23
C PRO A 331 1.19 24.34 9.82
N PRO A 332 1.13 25.18 8.77
CA PRO A 332 2.31 25.82 8.19
C PRO A 332 3.04 26.75 9.17
N ASN A 333 2.32 27.35 10.13
CA ASN A 333 2.88 28.26 11.13
C ASN A 333 3.65 27.53 12.26
N GLY A 334 3.50 26.20 12.37
CA GLY A 334 4.18 25.40 13.38
C GLY A 334 5.57 24.92 12.95
N GLY A 335 5.83 24.89 11.62
CA GLY A 335 7.10 24.42 11.05
C GLY A 335 7.55 23.08 11.63
N VAL A 336 8.87 22.91 11.78
CA VAL A 336 9.54 21.75 12.42
C VAL A 336 9.50 21.80 13.97
N THR A 337 8.78 22.75 14.54
CA THR A 337 8.64 22.90 16.00
C THR A 337 7.21 22.61 16.46
N TYR A 338 6.32 22.23 15.54
CA TYR A 338 4.96 21.91 15.86
C TYR A 338 4.93 20.68 16.76
N ALA A 339 4.41 20.86 17.98
CA ALA A 339 4.33 19.80 18.97
C ALA A 339 2.91 19.26 19.11
N GLY A 340 1.98 19.55 18.18
CA GLY A 340 0.58 19.17 18.35
C GLY A 340 -0.04 19.80 19.59
N PHE A 341 -0.88 19.04 20.28
CA PHE A 341 -1.41 19.36 21.61
C PHE A 341 -0.52 18.73 22.70
N ASP A 342 -0.78 19.03 23.98
CA ASP A 342 0.07 18.74 25.15
C ASP A 342 0.51 17.27 25.36
N LYS A 343 0.03 16.32 24.55
CA LYS A 343 0.38 14.89 24.59
C LYS A 343 1.16 14.38 23.39
N CYS A 344 1.39 15.22 22.40
CA CYS A 344 2.15 14.85 21.22
C CYS A 344 3.64 15.11 21.39
N HIS A 345 4.45 14.37 20.65
CA HIS A 345 5.87 14.66 20.49
C HIS A 345 6.07 15.85 19.53
N THR A 346 7.15 16.60 19.73
CA THR A 346 7.56 17.66 18.80
C THR A 346 8.00 17.05 17.47
N ARG A 347 7.61 17.68 16.36
CA ARG A 347 8.02 17.38 14.98
C ARG A 347 9.53 17.58 14.75
N LEU A 348 10.39 16.89 15.47
CA LEU A 348 11.84 17.04 15.27
C LEU A 348 12.33 15.98 14.26
N HIS A 349 13.04 16.48 13.23
CA HIS A 349 13.74 15.75 12.17
C HIS A 349 12.88 15.18 11.02
N THR A 350 12.33 16.07 10.19
CA THR A 350 12.18 15.75 8.76
C THR A 350 13.44 16.22 8.04
N TRP A 351 14.24 15.30 7.50
CA TRP A 351 15.42 15.64 6.69
C TRP A 351 15.09 15.47 5.21
N GLY A 352 15.59 16.39 4.40
CA GLY A 352 15.15 16.57 3.03
C GLY A 352 16.28 16.85 2.05
N ASN A 353 16.10 16.42 0.80
CA ASN A 353 16.91 16.89 -0.33
C ASN A 353 17.08 18.42 -0.27
N SER A 354 18.34 18.86 -0.28
CA SER A 354 18.75 20.26 -0.43
C SER A 354 18.78 20.69 -1.89
#